data_AF-A0A951JNM2-F1
#
_entry.id   AF-A0A951JNM2-F1
#
_cell.length_a   1.000
_cell.length_b   1.000
_cell.length_c   1.000
_cell.angle_alpha   90.00
_cell.angle_beta   90.00
_cell.angle_gamma   90.00
#
_symmetry.space_group_name_H-M   'P 1'
#
loop_
_entity.id
_entity.type
_entity.pdbx_description
1 polymer ?
#
loop_
_entity_poly.entity_id
_entity_poly.type
_entity_poly.pdbx_seq_one_letter_code
_entity_poly.pdbx_strand_id
1 'polypeptide(L)'
;MTRYLLDTNVYIRAWRDPARQGVELERFGERHMAMTHLSSVVFHELLRGATAPAMARDLVGSLARPFTRTRRVVVPSHRAWTRAAEVIAELTWHDGRARGNMPAGVANDDLKAAACRLTGH
;
A
#
# COMPACT_ATOMS: atom_id res chain seq x y z
N MET A 1 17.46 10.28 4.38
CA MET A 1 17.49 9.09 3.50
C MET A 1 16.07 8.79 3.06
N THR A 2 15.82 8.71 1.77
CA THR A 2 14.46 8.47 1.21
C THR A 2 14.07 7.01 1.41
N ARG A 3 12.87 6.76 1.92
CA ARG A 3 12.25 5.43 2.01
C ARG A 3 11.08 5.37 1.02
N TYR A 4 10.66 4.17 0.65
CA TYR A 4 9.59 3.98 -0.32
C TYR A 4 8.52 3.04 0.21
N LEU A 5 7.27 3.38 -0.06
CA LEU A 5 6.11 2.55 0.17
C LEU A 5 5.32 2.49 -1.15
N LEU A 6 5.27 1.31 -1.76
CA LEU A 6 4.61 1.13 -3.05
C LEU A 6 3.11 0.88 -2.83
N ASP A 7 2.28 1.58 -3.60
CA ASP A 7 0.83 1.36 -3.59
C ASP A 7 0.45 0.03 -4.26
N THR A 8 -0.70 -0.50 -3.88
CA THR A 8 -1.33 -1.71 -4.43
C THR A 8 -1.42 -1.65 -5.96
N ASN A 9 -1.71 -0.47 -6.54
CA ASN A 9 -1.81 -0.32 -7.99
C ASN A 9 -0.48 -0.57 -8.72
N VAL A 10 0.67 -0.31 -8.08
CA VAL A 10 1.99 -0.58 -8.68
C VAL A 10 2.16 -2.08 -8.88
N TYR A 11 1.84 -2.88 -7.87
CA TYR A 11 1.89 -4.34 -7.94
C TYR A 11 0.87 -4.91 -8.95
N ILE A 12 -0.38 -4.41 -8.92
CA ILE A 12 -1.42 -4.85 -9.85
C ILE A 12 -1.02 -4.57 -11.30
N ARG A 13 -0.45 -3.39 -11.59
CA ARG A 13 0.03 -3.05 -12.94
C ARG A 13 1.16 -3.95 -13.37
N ALA A 14 2.13 -4.22 -12.49
CA ALA A 14 3.23 -5.14 -12.76
C ALA A 14 2.75 -6.56 -13.11
N TRP A 15 1.75 -7.11 -12.43
CA TRP A 15 1.22 -8.43 -12.77
C TRP A 15 0.36 -8.45 -14.04
N ARG A 16 -0.38 -7.36 -14.32
CA ARG A 16 -1.20 -7.27 -15.53
C ARG A 16 -0.36 -7.10 -16.80
N ASP A 17 0.81 -6.49 -16.67
CA ASP A 17 1.77 -6.27 -17.77
C ASP A 17 3.20 -6.63 -17.31
N PRO A 18 3.53 -7.93 -17.18
CA PRO A 18 4.84 -8.36 -16.68
C PRO A 18 5.99 -7.94 -17.60
N ALA A 19 5.76 -7.92 -18.91
CA ALA A 19 6.78 -7.63 -19.92
C ALA A 19 7.27 -6.18 -19.86
N ARG A 20 6.44 -5.25 -19.37
CA ARG A 20 6.82 -3.84 -19.22
C ARG A 20 6.77 -3.37 -17.78
N GLN A 21 5.61 -3.40 -17.14
CA GLN A 21 5.45 -2.89 -15.77
C GLN A 21 6.14 -3.79 -14.74
N GLY A 22 6.16 -5.10 -14.97
CA GLY A 22 6.91 -6.06 -14.15
C GLY A 22 8.42 -5.77 -14.19
N VAL A 23 8.98 -5.64 -15.39
CA VAL A 23 10.40 -5.29 -15.59
C VAL A 23 10.75 -3.96 -14.92
N GLU A 24 9.90 -2.94 -15.01
CA GLU A 24 10.15 -1.66 -14.34
C GLU A 24 10.11 -1.78 -12.80
N LEU A 25 9.19 -2.59 -12.25
CA LEU A 25 9.17 -2.87 -10.82
C LEU A 25 10.41 -3.63 -10.36
N GLU A 26 10.89 -4.60 -11.14
CA GLU A 26 12.15 -5.31 -10.88
C GLU A 26 13.35 -4.35 -10.88
N ARG A 27 13.48 -3.50 -11.91
CA ARG A 27 14.51 -2.46 -12.01
C ARG A 27 14.47 -1.44 -10.88
N PHE A 28 13.27 -1.14 -10.36
CA PHE A 28 13.13 -0.33 -9.16
C PHE A 28 13.65 -1.09 -7.94
N GLY A 29 13.29 -2.37 -7.80
CA GLY A 29 13.77 -3.26 -6.75
C GLY A 29 15.30 -3.35 -6.71
N GLU A 30 15.96 -3.59 -7.84
CA GLU A 30 17.42 -3.67 -7.93
C GLU A 30 18.13 -2.46 -7.31
N ARG A 31 17.55 -1.26 -7.47
CA ARG A 31 18.14 0.01 -7.00
C ARG A 31 17.70 0.42 -5.60
N HIS A 32 16.46 0.12 -5.24
CA HIS A 32 15.82 0.72 -4.07
C HIS A 32 15.32 -0.29 -3.05
N MET A 33 15.46 -1.60 -3.29
CA MET A 33 14.85 -2.62 -2.43
C MET A 33 15.20 -2.42 -0.97
N ALA A 34 16.45 -2.09 -0.61
CA ALA A 34 16.85 -1.87 0.79
C ALA A 34 16.05 -0.76 1.50
N MET A 35 15.60 0.25 0.77
CA MET A 35 14.82 1.39 1.27
C MET A 35 13.31 1.21 1.09
N THR A 36 12.88 0.19 0.37
CA THR A 36 11.47 -0.15 0.16
C THR A 36 10.90 -0.88 1.37
N HIS A 37 9.67 -0.51 1.73
CA HIS A 37 8.88 -1.08 2.80
C HIS A 37 7.51 -1.52 2.24
N LEU A 38 6.91 -2.50 2.90
CA LEU A 38 5.57 -3.01 2.54
C LEU A 38 4.54 -2.52 3.55
N SER A 39 3.46 -1.89 3.08
CA SER A 39 2.34 -1.53 3.95
C SER A 39 1.48 -2.76 4.20
N SER A 40 1.07 -2.99 5.45
CA SER A 40 0.12 -4.04 5.77
C SER A 40 -1.26 -3.80 5.13
N VAL A 41 -1.61 -2.54 4.84
CA VAL A 41 -2.83 -2.17 4.10
C VAL A 41 -2.72 -2.61 2.64
N VAL A 42 -1.57 -2.32 1.99
CA VAL A 42 -1.29 -2.75 0.62
C VAL A 42 -1.33 -4.27 0.53
N PHE A 43 -0.67 -4.96 1.46
CA PHE A 43 -0.69 -6.42 1.49
C PHE A 43 -2.11 -6.98 1.71
N HIS A 44 -2.92 -6.37 2.58
CA HIS A 44 -4.32 -6.74 2.77
C HIS A 44 -5.15 -6.56 1.49
N GLU A 45 -4.97 -5.46 0.75
CA GLU A 45 -5.66 -5.24 -0.52
C GLU A 45 -5.27 -6.27 -1.59
N LEU A 46 -3.99 -6.61 -1.66
CA LEU A 46 -3.49 -7.64 -2.58
C LEU A 46 -4.08 -9.01 -2.25
N LEU A 47 -4.13 -9.39 -0.97
CA LEU A 47 -4.77 -10.63 -0.54
C LEU A 47 -6.27 -10.64 -0.81
N ARG A 48 -6.98 -9.53 -0.58
CA ARG A 48 -8.41 -9.39 -0.89
C ARG A 48 -8.67 -9.52 -2.39
N GLY A 49 -7.72 -9.08 -3.23
CA GLY A 49 -7.77 -9.21 -4.68
C GLY A 49 -7.34 -10.57 -5.22
N ALA A 50 -6.82 -11.47 -4.39
CA ALA A 50 -6.35 -12.78 -4.83
C ALA A 50 -7.54 -13.70 -5.16
N THR A 51 -7.62 -14.13 -6.43
CA THR A 51 -8.75 -14.93 -6.94
C THR A 51 -8.56 -16.44 -6.77
N ALA A 52 -7.38 -16.89 -6.33
CA ALA A 52 -7.06 -18.29 -6.13
C ALA A 52 -6.17 -18.51 -4.89
N PRO A 53 -6.31 -19.65 -4.18
CA PRO A 53 -5.47 -19.97 -3.01
C PRO A 53 -3.97 -20.00 -3.33
N ALA A 54 -3.59 -20.43 -4.54
CA ALA A 54 -2.20 -20.44 -4.97
C ALA A 54 -1.61 -19.03 -5.06
N MET A 55 -2.39 -18.06 -5.57
CA MET A 55 -1.98 -16.65 -5.64
C MET A 55 -1.80 -16.05 -4.24
N ALA A 56 -2.73 -16.32 -3.31
CA ALA A 56 -2.60 -15.86 -1.93
C ALA A 56 -1.33 -16.43 -1.25
N ARG A 57 -1.02 -17.72 -1.48
CA ARG A 57 0.22 -18.34 -0.99
C ARG A 57 1.47 -17.69 -1.56
N ASP A 58 1.47 -17.38 -2.85
CA ASP A 58 2.60 -16.69 -3.50
C ASP A 58 2.79 -15.27 -2.96
N LEU A 59 1.70 -14.51 -2.76
CA LEU A 59 1.76 -13.19 -2.11
C LEU A 59 2.39 -13.25 -0.71
N VAL A 60 2.04 -14.25 0.09
CA VAL A 60 2.65 -14.45 1.42
C VAL A 60 4.13 -14.83 1.29
N GLY A 61 4.44 -15.81 0.45
CA GLY A 61 5.78 -16.41 0.35
C GLY A 61 6.81 -15.53 -0.36
N SER A 62 6.43 -14.97 -1.49
CA SER A 62 7.33 -14.27 -2.42
C SER A 62 7.34 -12.77 -2.18
N LEU A 63 6.17 -12.17 -1.90
CA LEU A 63 6.07 -10.72 -1.67
C LEU A 63 6.25 -10.34 -0.20
N ALA A 64 5.45 -10.87 0.73
CA ALA A 64 5.46 -10.38 2.11
C ALA A 64 6.64 -10.88 2.95
N ARG A 65 7.03 -12.15 2.79
CA ARG A 65 8.07 -12.80 3.61
C ARG A 65 9.43 -12.07 3.61
N PRO A 66 9.94 -11.52 2.49
CA PRO A 66 11.17 -10.73 2.51
C PRO A 66 11.08 -9.49 3.42
N PHE A 67 9.95 -8.78 3.43
CA PHE A 67 9.75 -7.58 4.25
C PHE A 67 9.53 -7.93 5.73
N THR A 68 8.79 -9.00 6.04
CA THR A 68 8.58 -9.42 7.43
C THR A 68 9.88 -9.86 8.09
N ARG A 69 10.69 -10.68 7.40
CA ARG A 69 12.01 -11.13 7.88
C ARG A 69 12.96 -9.99 8.18
N THR A 70 12.86 -8.90 7.42
CA THR A 70 13.73 -7.72 7.56
C THR A 70 13.10 -6.60 8.38
N ARG A 71 11.94 -6.84 9.03
CA ARG A 71 11.20 -5.84 9.82
C ARG A 71 10.85 -4.57 9.04
N ARG A 72 10.57 -4.70 7.74
CA ARG A 72 10.19 -3.61 6.83
C ARG A 72 8.73 -3.63 6.44
N VAL A 73 7.88 -4.17 7.31
CA VAL A 73 6.42 -4.05 7.18
C VAL A 73 5.97 -2.85 8.00
N VAL A 74 5.33 -1.89 7.36
CA VAL A 74 4.71 -0.74 8.01
C VAL A 74 3.26 -1.10 8.34
N VAL A 75 2.95 -1.10 9.63
CA VAL A 75 1.60 -1.31 10.15
C VAL A 75 1.06 0.03 10.63
N PRO A 76 -0.11 0.49 10.14
CA PRO A 76 -0.72 1.73 10.62
C PRO A 76 -0.96 1.67 12.13
N SER A 77 -0.43 2.66 12.84
CA SER A 77 -0.71 2.84 14.27
C SER A 77 -2.11 3.41 14.47
N HIS A 78 -2.63 3.37 15.71
CA HIS A 78 -3.89 4.02 16.04
C HIS A 78 -3.91 5.49 15.59
N ARG A 79 -2.80 6.22 15.77
CA ARG A 79 -2.65 7.61 15.31
C ARG A 79 -2.77 7.76 13.79
N ALA A 80 -2.29 6.79 13.01
CA ALA A 80 -2.46 6.82 11.55
C ALA A 80 -3.94 6.68 11.16
N TRP A 81 -4.67 5.80 11.84
CA TRP A 81 -6.12 5.65 11.66
C TRP A 81 -6.88 6.93 12.02
N THR A 82 -6.57 7.53 13.18
CA THR A 82 -7.17 8.80 13.60
C THR A 82 -6.90 9.88 12.56
N ARG A 83 -5.65 10.03 12.12
CA ARG A 83 -5.30 11.08 11.15
C ARG A 83 -5.96 10.87 9.79
N ALA A 84 -6.06 9.64 9.31
CA ALA A 84 -6.78 9.34 8.07
C ALA A 84 -8.26 9.72 8.17
N ALA A 85 -8.91 9.40 9.30
CA ALA A 85 -10.31 9.77 9.53
C ALA A 85 -10.52 11.30 9.63
N GLU A 86 -9.61 12.01 10.29
CA GLU A 86 -9.63 13.48 10.35
C GLU A 86 -9.55 14.11 8.95
N VAL A 87 -8.64 13.64 8.10
CA VAL A 87 -8.49 14.14 6.72
C VAL A 87 -9.77 13.91 5.93
N ILE A 88 -10.39 12.73 6.03
CA ILE A 88 -11.68 12.45 5.37
C ILE A 88 -12.77 13.38 5.90
N ALA A 89 -12.84 13.61 7.21
CA ALA A 89 -13.82 14.51 7.81
C ALA A 89 -13.64 15.95 7.30
N GLU A 90 -12.41 16.46 7.31
CA GLU A 90 -12.03 17.77 6.76
C GLU A 90 -12.47 17.90 5.29
N LEU A 91 -12.15 16.91 4.44
CA LEU A 91 -12.56 16.90 3.04
C LEU A 91 -14.08 16.91 2.87
N THR A 92 -14.82 16.13 3.67
CA THR A 92 -16.29 16.12 3.60
C THR A 92 -16.93 17.43 4.04
N TRP A 93 -16.33 18.12 5.02
CA TRP A 93 -16.83 19.41 5.50
C TRP A 93 -16.52 20.55 4.54
N HIS A 94 -15.34 20.55 3.92
CA HIS A 94 -14.92 21.64 3.03
C HIS A 94 -15.40 21.49 1.59
N ASP A 95 -15.44 20.28 1.04
CA ASP A 95 -15.80 20.06 -0.36
C ASP A 95 -17.30 19.79 -0.57
N GLY A 96 -18.09 19.78 0.51
CA GLY A 96 -19.52 19.47 0.46
C GLY A 96 -19.83 18.05 -0.06
N ARG A 97 -18.83 17.17 -0.15
CA ARG A 97 -19.01 15.79 -0.57
C ARG A 97 -19.75 15.03 0.53
N ALA A 98 -20.94 14.54 0.21
CA ALA A 98 -21.64 13.59 1.08
C ALA A 98 -20.74 12.38 1.36
N ARG A 99 -20.67 11.91 2.61
CA ARG A 99 -19.89 10.72 3.01
C ARG A 99 -20.13 9.50 2.10
N GLY A 100 -21.31 9.38 1.51
CA GLY A 100 -21.69 8.29 0.58
C GLY A 100 -21.12 8.40 -0.85
N ASN A 101 -20.55 9.54 -1.24
CA ASN A 101 -19.99 9.77 -2.58
C ASN A 101 -18.46 9.63 -2.64
N MET A 102 -17.84 9.12 -1.57
CA MET A 102 -16.40 8.87 -1.57
C MET A 102 -16.09 7.59 -2.35
N PRO A 103 -15.11 7.61 -3.28
CA PRO A 103 -14.67 6.40 -3.95
C PRO A 103 -14.24 5.34 -2.93
N ALA A 104 -14.57 4.07 -3.21
CA ALA A 104 -14.36 2.95 -2.29
C ALA A 104 -12.91 2.76 -1.81
N GLY A 105 -11.92 3.32 -2.53
CA GLY A 105 -10.49 3.24 -2.18
C GLY A 105 -9.98 4.35 -1.25
N VAL A 106 -10.71 5.46 -1.10
CA VAL A 106 -10.17 6.66 -0.44
C VAL A 106 -9.78 6.39 1.01
N ALA A 107 -10.58 5.63 1.75
CA ALA A 107 -10.26 5.32 3.14
C ALA A 107 -8.92 4.57 3.30
N ASN A 108 -8.60 3.65 2.39
CA ASN A 108 -7.33 2.91 2.45
C ASN A 108 -6.18 3.77 1.95
N ASP A 109 -6.39 4.59 0.93
CA ASP A 109 -5.36 5.48 0.39
C ASP A 109 -4.97 6.56 1.40
N ASP A 110 -5.94 7.16 2.09
CA ASP A 110 -5.69 8.10 3.18
C ASP A 110 -4.97 7.45 4.35
N LEU A 111 -5.32 6.20 4.68
CA LEU A 111 -4.62 5.43 5.71
C LEU A 111 -3.16 5.13 5.32
N LYS A 112 -2.90 4.75 4.06
CA LYS A 112 -1.53 4.56 3.56
C LYS A 112 -0.75 5.87 3.65
N ALA A 113 -1.32 6.98 3.19
CA ALA A 113 -0.69 8.29 3.23
C ALA A 113 -0.38 8.76 4.66
N ALA A 114 -1.32 8.57 5.59
CA ALA A 114 -1.12 8.87 7.01
C ALA A 114 -0.02 8.01 7.63
N ALA A 115 0.01 6.71 7.31
CA ALA A 115 1.06 5.80 7.75
C ALA A 115 2.45 6.20 7.21
N CYS A 116 2.56 6.54 5.92
CA CYS A 116 3.81 7.03 5.32
C CYS A 116 4.33 8.28 6.04
N ARG A 117 3.46 9.30 6.20
CA ARG A 117 3.83 10.56 6.85
C ARG A 117 4.32 10.37 8.28
N LEU A 118 3.66 9.51 9.06
CA LEU A 118 4.02 9.28 10.46
C LEU A 118 5.29 8.44 10.64
N THR A 119 5.67 7.66 9.63
CA THR A 119 6.81 6.74 9.71
C THR A 119 8.02 7.20 8.89
N GLY A 120 7.90 8.33 8.19
CA GLY A 120 8.98 8.94 7.41
C GLY A 120 9.29 8.20 6.11
N HIS A 121 8.26 7.71 5.42
CA HIS A 121 8.34 7.07 4.10
C HIS A 121 7.70 7.93 3.02
#